data_AF-A0A3B1DMX8-F1
#
_entry.id   AF-A0A3B1DMX8-F1
#
_cell.length_a   1.000
_cell.length_b   1.000
_cell.length_c   1.000
_cell.angle_alpha   90.00
_cell.angle_beta   90.00
_cell.angle_gamma   90.00
#
_symmetry.space_group_name_H-M   'P 1'
#
loop_
_entity.id
_entity.type
_entity.pdbx_description
1 polymer ?
#
loop_
_entity_poly.entity_id
_entity_poly.type
_entity_poly.pdbx_seq_one_letter_code
_entity_poly.pdbx_strand_id
1 'polypeptide(L)'
;MGVVHKFKPEVVDFVVQQKKENISFSCRRLAALVENRFQIKVSKSSVNNILKQASLSSPPKRRTWILQPKKFKIPHNKKKQLLEGIKKVIQESAPSIDPPLQEDFHPESNKEAFSPETIRHHISQGDKDIKNAGLIFLKAAAWMSSMGRYVPLLGAEEKDSPEVLMANYFTDKAREFINIYKINVYLEDGGSMCFDPYFGFLWNQAIPGAISIPMDRALGFLSKNLISNKNPVMFHHLPENSFSQVVSIFENISGKRIQKIDVFGEEEKLACFDMVPFQRRIFMSGVWKWQNDFTEWTNNVHSKNCKEVYIEALDRVFKFCDGIDVLEGCEGVCLRVLIVWTLEEDCPFLVILTNHLKVSGEKIVFDYLMRWPCMDSEYSMDMFKKESSVNIKIDSFLKEKVLPIERLPLDFKEILHAYCRQHFFQGALQEFSYEQAEAVIYSLSGECFIGETFGRITLSVPEDYPHEALLHQAAKRVNQSNVSDDSGRRWLIIK
;
A
#
# COMPACT_ATOMS: atom_id res chain seq x y z
N MET A 1 13.13 -39.97 -1.65
CA MET A 1 14.59 -39.73 -1.70
C MET A 1 15.06 -39.85 -3.14
N GLY A 2 15.93 -38.97 -3.63
CA GLY A 2 16.38 -38.98 -5.04
C GLY A 2 17.75 -39.65 -5.20
N VAL A 3 17.86 -40.64 -6.07
CA VAL A 3 19.14 -41.31 -6.38
C VAL A 3 20.03 -40.35 -7.16
N VAL A 4 21.13 -39.91 -6.55
CA VAL A 4 22.13 -39.04 -7.20
C VAL A 4 23.02 -39.89 -8.09
N HIS A 5 22.57 -40.15 -9.32
CA HIS A 5 23.42 -40.70 -10.37
C HIS A 5 24.56 -39.72 -10.66
N LYS A 6 25.77 -40.07 -10.20
CA LYS A 6 27.00 -39.35 -10.52
C LYS A 6 27.29 -39.50 -12.01
N PHE A 7 27.47 -38.38 -12.72
CA PHE A 7 27.94 -38.41 -14.11
C PHE A 7 29.41 -38.80 -14.17
N LYS A 8 29.84 -39.42 -15.28
CA LYS A 8 31.27 -39.60 -15.57
C LYS A 8 31.96 -38.23 -15.65
N PRO A 9 33.22 -38.08 -15.16
CA PRO A 9 33.95 -36.81 -15.24
C PRO A 9 33.96 -36.20 -16.65
N GLU A 10 34.24 -37.01 -17.67
CA GLU A 10 34.22 -36.65 -19.10
C GLU A 10 32.97 -35.85 -19.54
N VAL A 11 31.79 -36.19 -18.97
CA VAL A 11 30.51 -35.53 -19.28
C VAL A 11 30.37 -34.20 -18.54
N VAL A 12 30.88 -34.12 -17.32
CA VAL A 12 30.95 -32.88 -16.52
C VAL A 12 31.89 -31.89 -17.19
N ASP A 13 33.10 -32.34 -17.54
CA ASP A 13 34.14 -31.53 -18.16
C ASP A 13 33.70 -31.01 -19.52
N PHE A 14 33.09 -31.86 -20.37
CA PHE A 14 32.52 -31.42 -21.65
C PHE A 14 31.42 -30.36 -21.50
N VAL A 15 30.51 -30.50 -20.52
CA VAL A 15 29.46 -29.50 -20.25
C VAL A 15 30.05 -28.18 -19.78
N VAL A 16 31.08 -28.22 -18.94
CA VAL A 16 31.80 -27.04 -18.44
C VAL A 16 32.58 -26.35 -19.58
N GLN A 17 33.34 -27.11 -20.38
CA GLN A 17 34.09 -26.60 -21.52
C GLN A 17 33.17 -25.92 -22.55
N GLN A 18 32.11 -26.60 -23.00
CA GLN A 18 31.17 -26.05 -23.99
C GLN A 18 30.45 -24.79 -23.47
N LYS A 19 30.26 -24.65 -22.15
CA LYS A 19 29.69 -23.43 -21.56
C LYS A 19 30.70 -22.27 -21.44
N LYS A 20 32.00 -22.57 -21.26
CA LYS A 20 33.08 -21.57 -21.33
C LYS A 20 33.30 -21.08 -22.76
N GLU A 21 33.39 -22.01 -23.72
CA GLU A 21 33.56 -21.72 -25.15
C GLU A 21 32.37 -20.96 -25.75
N ASN A 22 31.14 -21.23 -25.27
CA ASN A 22 29.96 -20.52 -25.75
C ASN A 22 28.95 -20.20 -24.64
N ILE A 23 29.15 -19.04 -24.00
CA ILE A 23 28.32 -18.52 -22.91
C ILE A 23 26.84 -18.42 -23.32
N SER A 24 26.51 -18.29 -24.61
CA SER A 24 25.12 -18.25 -25.10
C SER A 24 24.35 -19.56 -24.88
N PHE A 25 25.03 -20.70 -24.72
CA PHE A 25 24.38 -22.00 -24.66
C PHE A 25 23.47 -22.17 -23.42
N SER A 26 22.23 -22.58 -23.69
CA SER A 26 21.24 -22.94 -22.66
C SER A 26 21.41 -24.38 -22.19
N CYS A 27 20.98 -24.69 -20.97
CA CYS A 27 21.05 -26.04 -20.39
C CYS A 27 20.29 -27.09 -21.23
N ARG A 28 19.32 -26.69 -22.07
CA ARG A 28 18.65 -27.57 -23.04
C ARG A 28 19.55 -27.92 -24.23
N ARG A 29 20.31 -26.95 -24.77
CA ARG A 29 21.25 -27.20 -25.88
C ARG A 29 22.43 -28.05 -25.40
N LEU A 30 22.97 -27.77 -24.22
CA LEU A 30 24.03 -28.58 -23.60
C LEU A 30 23.57 -30.02 -23.35
N ALA A 31 22.33 -30.24 -22.86
CA ALA A 31 21.78 -31.58 -22.72
C ALA A 31 21.74 -32.36 -24.06
N ALA A 32 21.29 -31.73 -25.14
CA ALA A 32 21.27 -32.34 -26.48
C ALA A 32 22.68 -32.58 -27.05
N LEU A 33 23.67 -31.73 -26.74
CA LEU A 33 25.06 -31.96 -27.12
C LEU A 33 25.67 -33.16 -26.37
N VAL A 34 25.32 -33.35 -25.09
CA VAL A 34 25.70 -34.55 -24.33
C VAL A 34 25.01 -35.81 -24.86
N GLU A 35 23.70 -35.74 -25.14
CA GLU A 35 22.93 -36.86 -25.70
C GLU A 35 23.51 -37.30 -27.06
N ASN A 36 23.84 -36.36 -27.95
CA ASN A 36 24.48 -36.67 -29.23
C ASN A 36 25.92 -37.21 -29.08
N ARG A 37 26.76 -36.63 -28.20
CA ARG A 37 28.19 -36.99 -28.10
C ARG A 37 28.44 -38.28 -27.33
N PHE A 38 27.67 -38.54 -26.27
CA PHE A 38 27.90 -39.65 -25.35
C PHE A 38 26.80 -40.73 -25.40
N GLN A 39 25.71 -40.51 -26.17
CA GLN A 39 24.53 -41.38 -26.20
C GLN A 39 23.86 -41.56 -24.81
N ILE A 40 24.02 -40.55 -23.93
CA ILE A 40 23.43 -40.51 -22.58
C ILE A 40 22.39 -39.40 -22.52
N LYS A 41 21.13 -39.77 -22.23
CA LYS A 41 20.02 -38.84 -22.09
C LYS A 41 20.08 -38.09 -20.75
N VAL A 42 20.44 -36.81 -20.78
CA VAL A 42 20.64 -35.99 -19.56
C VAL A 42 19.53 -34.95 -19.40
N SER A 43 19.00 -34.79 -18.18
CA SER A 43 17.95 -33.80 -17.90
C SER A 43 18.50 -32.36 -17.86
N LYS A 44 17.64 -31.38 -18.22
CA LYS A 44 17.95 -29.94 -18.04
C LYS A 44 18.36 -29.62 -16.59
N SER A 45 17.74 -30.29 -15.60
CA SER A 45 18.05 -30.11 -14.18
C SER A 45 19.48 -30.56 -13.85
N SER A 46 19.86 -31.74 -14.34
CA SER A 46 21.18 -32.33 -14.16
C SER A 46 22.29 -31.42 -14.73
N VAL A 47 22.13 -30.93 -15.96
CA VAL A 47 23.06 -29.96 -16.57
C VAL A 47 23.12 -28.67 -15.75
N ASN A 48 21.98 -28.19 -15.23
CA ASN A 48 21.95 -26.98 -14.41
C ASN A 48 22.69 -27.14 -13.08
N ASN A 49 22.69 -28.34 -12.50
CA ASN A 49 23.42 -28.64 -11.26
C ASN A 49 24.93 -28.72 -11.51
N ILE A 50 25.36 -29.31 -12.63
CA ILE A 50 26.77 -29.26 -13.07
C ILE A 50 27.25 -27.81 -13.21
N LEU A 51 26.48 -26.96 -13.92
CA LEU A 51 26.86 -25.56 -14.10
C LEU A 51 26.83 -24.75 -12.80
N LYS A 52 25.99 -25.11 -11.82
CA LYS A 52 26.03 -24.52 -10.47
C LYS A 52 27.30 -24.92 -9.72
N GLN A 53 27.68 -26.19 -9.74
CA GLN A 53 28.89 -26.69 -9.07
C GLN A 53 30.17 -26.09 -9.69
N ALA A 54 30.16 -25.78 -10.98
CA ALA A 54 31.26 -25.12 -11.68
C ALA A 54 31.20 -23.58 -11.65
N SER A 55 30.28 -22.96 -10.91
CA SER A 55 30.04 -21.49 -10.88
C SER A 55 29.78 -20.83 -12.25
N LEU A 56 29.37 -21.61 -13.26
CA LEU A 56 28.99 -21.14 -14.61
C LEU A 56 27.46 -21.03 -14.79
N SER A 57 26.71 -21.24 -13.72
CA SER A 57 25.28 -20.99 -13.65
C SER A 57 25.01 -19.48 -13.63
N SER A 58 24.81 -18.89 -14.81
CA SER A 58 24.22 -17.55 -14.92
C SER A 58 23.00 -17.44 -14.00
N PRO A 59 22.81 -16.33 -13.25
CA PRO A 59 21.62 -16.12 -12.44
C PRO A 59 20.38 -16.40 -13.30
N PRO A 60 19.36 -17.11 -12.78
CA PRO A 60 18.21 -17.52 -13.57
C PRO A 60 17.44 -16.26 -13.97
N LYS A 61 17.75 -15.70 -15.16
CA LYS A 61 17.04 -14.59 -15.77
C LYS A 61 15.57 -15.01 -15.88
N ARG A 62 14.78 -14.62 -14.88
CA ARG A 62 13.33 -14.66 -14.89
C ARG A 62 12.92 -13.70 -15.98
N ARG A 63 12.86 -14.19 -17.23
CA ARG A 63 12.02 -13.57 -18.25
C ARG A 63 10.67 -13.42 -17.57
N THR A 64 10.25 -12.18 -17.36
CA THR A 64 8.87 -11.85 -17.03
C THR A 64 8.03 -12.60 -18.05
N TRP A 65 7.24 -13.56 -17.59
CA TRP A 65 6.31 -14.28 -18.46
C TRP A 65 5.18 -13.31 -18.78
N ILE A 66 5.45 -12.41 -19.73
CA ILE A 66 4.44 -11.88 -20.62
C ILE A 66 3.91 -13.09 -21.39
N LEU A 67 2.99 -13.80 -20.74
CA LEU A 67 1.89 -14.46 -21.41
C LEU A 67 1.35 -13.42 -22.39
N GLN A 68 1.65 -13.57 -23.68
CA GLN A 68 0.93 -12.84 -24.71
C GLN A 68 -0.55 -13.24 -24.50
N PRO A 69 -1.43 -12.34 -24.02
CA PRO A 69 -2.83 -12.69 -23.93
C PRO A 69 -3.30 -13.04 -25.35
N LYS A 70 -4.24 -13.98 -25.50
CA LYS A 70 -4.91 -14.21 -26.79
C LYS A 70 -5.45 -12.86 -27.25
N LYS A 71 -4.78 -12.20 -28.21
CA LYS A 71 -4.97 -10.78 -28.49
C LYS A 71 -6.45 -10.50 -28.71
N PHE A 72 -7.03 -9.69 -27.83
CA PHE A 72 -8.44 -9.36 -27.82
C PHE A 72 -8.85 -8.84 -29.20
N LYS A 73 -9.58 -9.66 -29.95
CA LYS A 73 -10.06 -9.31 -31.29
C LYS A 73 -11.24 -8.36 -31.13
N ILE A 74 -10.94 -7.08 -30.89
CA ILE A 74 -11.92 -5.99 -30.92
C ILE A 74 -12.73 -6.14 -32.22
N PRO A 75 -14.07 -6.28 -32.16
CA PRO A 75 -14.91 -6.37 -33.36
C PRO A 75 -14.64 -5.19 -34.29
N HIS A 76 -14.56 -5.45 -35.60
CA HIS A 76 -13.93 -4.51 -36.54
C HIS A 76 -14.57 -3.10 -36.54
N ASN A 77 -15.86 -3.02 -36.20
CA ASN A 77 -16.60 -1.75 -36.07
C ASN A 77 -16.19 -0.98 -34.80
N LYS A 78 -16.14 -1.63 -33.62
CA LYS A 78 -15.59 -1.01 -32.40
C LYS A 78 -14.10 -0.64 -32.56
N LYS A 79 -13.34 -1.43 -33.35
CA LYS A 79 -11.94 -1.09 -33.67
C LYS A 79 -11.84 0.15 -34.54
N LYS A 80 -12.76 0.36 -35.51
CA LYS A 80 -12.85 1.62 -36.26
C LYS A 80 -13.19 2.80 -35.35
N GLN A 81 -14.27 2.71 -34.56
CA GLN A 81 -14.70 3.77 -33.65
C GLN A 81 -13.59 4.20 -32.68
N LEU A 82 -12.88 3.24 -32.08
CA LEU A 82 -11.72 3.53 -31.22
C LEU A 82 -10.56 4.16 -32.01
N LEU A 83 -10.24 3.68 -33.21
CA LEU A 83 -9.18 4.28 -34.04
C LEU A 83 -9.54 5.67 -34.59
N GLU A 84 -10.82 5.96 -34.82
CA GLU A 84 -11.30 7.27 -35.27
C GLU A 84 -11.27 8.27 -34.10
N GLY A 85 -11.73 7.87 -32.90
CA GLY A 85 -11.55 8.67 -31.68
C GLY A 85 -10.08 8.92 -31.33
N ILE A 86 -9.24 7.88 -31.37
CA ILE A 86 -7.81 8.01 -31.08
C ILE A 86 -7.08 8.84 -32.15
N LYS A 87 -7.40 8.71 -33.44
CA LYS A 87 -6.84 9.58 -34.48
C LYS A 87 -7.21 11.04 -34.26
N LYS A 88 -8.45 11.33 -33.87
CA LYS A 88 -8.91 12.70 -33.58
C LYS A 88 -8.18 13.33 -32.40
N VAL A 89 -7.61 12.53 -31.49
CA VAL A 89 -6.77 12.99 -30.36
C VAL A 89 -5.28 13.06 -30.73
N ILE A 90 -4.78 12.11 -31.53
CA ILE A 90 -3.34 12.02 -31.87
C ILE A 90 -2.92 12.99 -33.00
N GLN A 91 -3.85 13.48 -33.83
CA GLN A 91 -3.50 14.37 -34.94
C GLN A 91 -3.08 15.80 -34.56
N GLU A 92 -3.18 16.19 -33.28
CA GLU A 92 -2.88 17.57 -32.85
C GLU A 92 -1.57 17.71 -32.02
N SER A 93 -1.05 16.66 -31.39
CA SER A 93 0.27 16.74 -30.71
C SER A 93 0.96 15.38 -30.43
N ALA A 94 2.19 15.22 -30.96
CA ALA A 94 3.40 14.68 -30.29
C ALA A 94 4.45 14.10 -31.28
N PRO A 95 5.73 14.48 -31.20
CA PRO A 95 6.85 13.68 -31.73
C PRO A 95 7.29 12.59 -30.73
N SER A 96 8.08 11.61 -31.20
CA SER A 96 8.46 10.40 -30.44
C SER A 96 9.86 10.48 -29.78
N ILE A 97 10.00 9.95 -28.55
CA ILE A 97 11.29 9.69 -27.88
C ILE A 97 11.26 8.30 -27.18
N ASP A 98 12.42 7.66 -27.07
CA ASP A 98 12.66 6.30 -26.57
C ASP A 98 12.58 6.11 -25.03
N PRO A 99 12.41 4.86 -24.54
CA PRO A 99 12.28 4.56 -23.11
C PRO A 99 13.63 4.45 -22.36
N PRO A 100 13.72 4.92 -21.10
CA PRO A 100 14.92 4.80 -20.26
C PRO A 100 15.09 3.42 -19.58
N LEU A 101 16.27 3.22 -19.00
CA LEU A 101 16.70 2.00 -18.30
C LEU A 101 16.12 1.88 -16.88
N GLN A 102 16.17 0.67 -16.32
CA GLN A 102 15.84 0.38 -14.91
C GLN A 102 17.08 -0.13 -14.17
N GLU A 103 17.24 0.26 -12.90
CA GLU A 103 18.21 -0.32 -11.97
C GLU A 103 17.50 -1.20 -10.94
N ASP A 104 18.10 -2.33 -10.57
CA ASP A 104 17.54 -3.33 -9.64
C ASP A 104 18.06 -3.09 -8.21
N PHE A 105 17.15 -2.86 -7.25
CA PHE A 105 17.49 -2.69 -5.82
C PHE A 105 17.44 -4.02 -5.05
N HIS A 106 18.46 -4.31 -4.24
CA HIS A 106 18.62 -5.55 -3.47
C HIS A 106 18.74 -5.27 -1.96
N PRO A 107 17.71 -5.56 -1.14
CA PRO A 107 17.81 -5.52 0.32
C PRO A 107 18.20 -6.89 0.89
N GLU A 108 19.50 -7.12 1.10
CA GLU A 108 19.99 -8.20 1.97
C GLU A 108 20.92 -7.63 3.05
N SER A 109 20.45 -7.61 4.29
CA SER A 109 21.31 -7.58 5.48
C SER A 109 20.61 -8.29 6.64
N ASN A 110 21.32 -9.20 7.31
CA ASN A 110 20.91 -9.68 8.62
C ASN A 110 21.18 -8.54 9.61
N LYS A 111 20.14 -7.98 10.23
CA LYS A 111 20.30 -7.13 11.42
C LYS A 111 20.21 -8.02 12.65
N GLU A 112 21.23 -7.94 13.50
CA GLU A 112 21.16 -8.48 14.86
C GLU A 112 20.11 -7.70 15.67
N ALA A 113 19.57 -8.31 16.73
CA ALA A 113 18.57 -7.66 17.57
C ALA A 113 19.23 -6.58 18.45
N PHE A 114 19.31 -5.35 17.92
CA PHE A 114 19.82 -4.19 18.66
C PHE A 114 19.02 -3.96 19.96
N SER A 115 19.72 -3.64 21.06
CA SER A 115 19.04 -3.21 22.28
C SER A 115 18.28 -1.89 22.06
N PRO A 116 17.15 -1.65 22.74
CA PRO A 116 16.40 -0.40 22.62
C PRO A 116 17.24 0.86 22.87
N GLU A 117 18.21 0.77 23.78
CA GLU A 117 19.19 1.83 24.08
C GLU A 117 20.08 2.16 22.88
N THR A 118 20.56 1.14 22.16
CA THR A 118 21.38 1.32 20.94
C THR A 118 20.59 2.01 19.83
N ILE A 119 19.30 1.69 19.71
CA ILE A 119 18.41 2.29 18.71
C ILE A 119 18.10 3.75 19.06
N ARG A 120 17.79 4.04 20.34
CA ARG A 120 17.58 5.42 20.82
C ARG A 120 18.75 6.35 20.52
N HIS A 121 19.99 5.85 20.57
CA HIS A 121 21.17 6.64 20.23
C HIS A 121 21.30 6.97 18.73
N HIS A 122 20.64 6.23 17.83
CA HIS A 122 20.64 6.51 16.39
C HIS A 122 19.57 7.54 15.97
N ILE A 123 18.52 7.74 16.76
CA ILE A 123 17.40 8.66 16.47
C ILE A 123 17.84 10.14 16.49
N SER A 124 19.03 10.45 17.02
CA SER A 124 19.53 11.82 17.25
C SER A 124 19.94 12.62 16.00
N GLN A 125 19.67 12.15 14.78
CA GLN A 125 20.01 12.85 13.52
C GLN A 125 18.79 13.49 12.80
N GLY A 126 17.63 13.58 13.46
CA GLY A 126 16.49 14.36 12.94
C GLY A 126 16.73 15.87 13.00
N ASP A 127 16.20 16.61 12.02
CA ASP A 127 16.19 18.08 12.05
C ASP A 127 15.24 18.57 13.15
N LYS A 128 15.80 19.36 14.08
CA LYS A 128 15.10 19.91 15.24
C LYS A 128 14.66 21.35 14.99
N ASP A 129 13.49 21.72 15.54
CA ASP A 129 12.84 23.03 15.36
C ASP A 129 12.64 23.44 13.89
N ILE A 130 11.96 22.56 13.14
CA ILE A 130 11.42 22.88 11.83
C ILE A 130 10.24 23.83 12.03
N LYS A 131 10.42 25.08 11.61
CA LYS A 131 9.35 26.08 11.53
C LYS A 131 8.32 25.65 10.48
N ASN A 132 7.05 25.96 10.74
CA ASN A 132 5.94 25.61 9.87
C ASN A 132 5.83 24.09 9.57
N ALA A 133 6.25 23.23 10.50
CA ALA A 133 6.10 21.77 10.41
C ALA A 133 4.64 21.35 10.16
N GLY A 134 3.67 22.14 10.66
CA GLY A 134 2.24 21.99 10.38
C GLY A 134 1.86 21.98 8.89
N LEU A 135 2.68 22.54 8.00
CA LEU A 135 2.49 22.43 6.53
C LEU A 135 2.46 20.97 6.03
N ILE A 136 2.88 20.00 6.86
CA ILE A 136 2.73 18.56 6.59
C ILE A 136 1.30 18.16 6.22
N PHE A 137 0.26 18.82 6.74
CA PHE A 137 -1.13 18.52 6.38
C PHE A 137 -1.42 18.84 4.90
N LEU A 138 -0.93 19.97 4.39
CA LEU A 138 -1.05 20.34 2.97
C LEU A 138 -0.19 19.43 2.09
N LYS A 139 1.02 19.06 2.57
CA LYS A 139 1.89 18.10 1.87
C LYS A 139 1.24 16.72 1.77
N ALA A 140 0.58 16.28 2.84
CA ALA A 140 -0.17 15.04 2.91
C ALA A 140 -1.41 15.04 2.00
N ALA A 141 -2.07 16.19 1.83
CA ALA A 141 -3.12 16.36 0.83
C ALA A 141 -2.56 16.17 -0.59
N ALA A 142 -1.47 16.86 -0.94
CA ALA A 142 -0.85 16.76 -2.27
C ALA A 142 -0.37 15.35 -2.63
N TRP A 143 0.18 14.60 -1.67
CA TRP A 143 0.57 13.20 -1.84
C TRP A 143 -0.63 12.23 -1.97
N MET A 144 -1.80 12.61 -1.48
CA MET A 144 -3.03 11.81 -1.59
C MET A 144 -3.82 12.09 -2.87
N SER A 145 -3.85 13.34 -3.33
CA SER A 145 -4.66 13.80 -4.47
C SER A 145 -4.02 13.57 -5.85
N SER A 146 -2.96 12.76 -5.97
CA SER A 146 -2.08 12.66 -7.16
C SER A 146 -1.32 13.94 -7.55
N MET A 147 -1.71 15.10 -7.03
CA MET A 147 -1.10 16.42 -7.27
C MET A 147 0.40 16.51 -6.95
N GLY A 148 0.93 15.59 -6.14
CA GLY A 148 2.36 15.38 -5.94
C GLY A 148 3.17 15.32 -7.24
N ARG A 149 2.58 14.95 -8.38
CA ARG A 149 3.23 15.01 -9.70
C ARG A 149 3.47 16.43 -10.24
N TYR A 150 2.64 17.40 -9.87
CA TYR A 150 2.82 18.82 -10.25
C TYR A 150 3.74 19.58 -9.28
N VAL A 151 4.00 19.01 -8.09
CA VAL A 151 4.86 19.57 -7.03
C VAL A 151 6.37 19.41 -7.31
N PRO A 152 6.80 18.65 -8.34
CA PRO A 152 8.06 18.92 -9.05
C PRO A 152 7.91 19.82 -10.29
N LEU A 153 6.84 19.65 -11.08
CA LEU A 153 6.72 20.30 -12.39
C LEU A 153 6.62 21.83 -12.32
N LEU A 154 6.03 22.37 -11.25
CA LEU A 154 5.93 23.82 -11.11
C LEU A 154 7.31 24.53 -11.04
N GLY A 155 8.45 23.86 -10.81
CA GLY A 155 9.73 24.57 -10.58
C GLY A 155 10.99 23.69 -10.50
N ALA A 156 10.96 22.50 -11.11
CA ALA A 156 12.13 22.03 -11.82
C ALA A 156 12.45 22.99 -13.00
N GLU A 157 13.72 23.05 -13.42
CA GLU A 157 14.10 23.80 -14.62
C GLU A 157 13.49 23.11 -15.87
N GLU A 158 12.80 23.90 -16.72
CA GLU A 158 11.78 23.36 -17.61
C GLU A 158 12.29 22.65 -18.88
N LYS A 159 11.49 21.65 -19.30
CA LYS A 159 11.41 21.19 -20.70
C LYS A 159 10.03 21.43 -21.35
N ASP A 160 8.98 21.47 -20.54
CA ASP A 160 7.61 21.78 -20.93
C ASP A 160 7.28 23.23 -20.55
N SER A 161 6.40 23.92 -21.30
CA SER A 161 6.04 25.31 -20.95
C SER A 161 5.02 25.37 -19.81
N PRO A 162 4.98 26.45 -19.01
CA PRO A 162 4.02 26.60 -17.92
C PRO A 162 2.56 26.47 -18.37
N GLU A 163 2.25 26.82 -19.61
CA GLU A 163 0.90 26.79 -20.18
C GLU A 163 0.44 25.35 -20.43
N VAL A 164 1.36 24.46 -20.82
CA VAL A 164 1.10 23.01 -20.93
C VAL A 164 0.88 22.41 -19.54
N LEU A 165 1.71 22.81 -18.56
CA LEU A 165 1.57 22.38 -17.17
C LEU A 165 0.23 22.81 -16.57
N MET A 166 -0.19 24.06 -16.81
CA MET A 166 -1.50 24.55 -16.36
C MET A 166 -2.66 23.87 -17.10
N ALA A 167 -2.57 23.60 -18.40
CA ALA A 167 -3.62 22.91 -19.15
C ALA A 167 -3.82 21.47 -18.65
N ASN A 168 -2.72 20.76 -18.35
CA ASN A 168 -2.77 19.45 -17.71
C ASN A 168 -3.40 19.55 -16.31
N TYR A 169 -2.92 20.48 -15.47
CA TYR A 169 -3.47 20.70 -14.13
C TYR A 169 -4.97 20.97 -14.14
N PHE A 170 -5.49 21.87 -14.99
CA PHE A 170 -6.94 22.12 -15.05
C PHE A 170 -7.73 20.89 -15.53
N THR A 171 -7.17 20.09 -16.44
CA THR A 171 -7.81 18.86 -16.94
C THR A 171 -7.89 17.77 -15.87
N ASP A 172 -6.83 17.61 -15.09
CA ASP A 172 -6.72 16.55 -14.09
C ASP A 172 -7.25 16.97 -12.70
N LYS A 173 -7.21 18.26 -12.33
CA LYS A 173 -7.91 18.83 -11.15
C LYS A 173 -9.38 18.41 -11.13
N ALA A 174 -10.06 18.45 -12.26
CA ALA A 174 -11.46 18.04 -12.39
C ALA A 174 -11.71 16.53 -12.16
N ARG A 175 -10.64 15.71 -12.13
CA ARG A 175 -10.67 14.26 -11.92
C ARG A 175 -10.09 13.84 -10.57
N GLU A 176 -9.09 14.56 -10.06
CA GLU A 176 -8.42 14.27 -8.79
C GLU A 176 -9.36 14.44 -7.58
N PHE A 177 -10.41 15.26 -7.70
CA PHE A 177 -11.50 15.37 -6.71
C PHE A 177 -12.68 14.42 -6.95
N ILE A 178 -12.60 13.50 -7.92
CA ILE A 178 -13.57 12.39 -8.02
C ILE A 178 -13.29 11.43 -6.87
N ASN A 179 -14.03 11.61 -5.78
CA ASN A 179 -13.93 10.82 -4.57
C ASN A 179 -14.71 9.50 -4.69
N ILE A 180 -14.10 8.40 -4.27
CA ILE A 180 -14.74 7.09 -4.11
C ILE A 180 -15.20 6.95 -2.67
N TYR A 181 -16.45 6.53 -2.48
CA TYR A 181 -17.07 6.39 -1.16
C TYR A 181 -17.27 4.92 -0.77
N LYS A 182 -17.43 4.03 -1.75
CA LYS A 182 -17.63 2.59 -1.51
C LYS A 182 -17.18 1.69 -2.68
N ILE A 183 -16.76 0.48 -2.34
CA ILE A 183 -16.35 -0.58 -3.26
C ILE A 183 -17.18 -1.83 -2.95
N ASN A 184 -18.14 -2.15 -3.82
CA ASN A 184 -18.99 -3.34 -3.66
C ASN A 184 -18.35 -4.54 -4.35
N VAL A 185 -18.15 -5.63 -3.61
CA VAL A 185 -17.63 -6.91 -4.09
C VAL A 185 -18.77 -7.92 -4.13
N TYR A 186 -19.02 -8.51 -5.30
CA TYR A 186 -20.08 -9.49 -5.56
C TYR A 186 -19.48 -10.88 -5.77
N LEU A 187 -20.16 -11.91 -5.25
CA LEU A 187 -19.63 -13.27 -5.12
C LEU A 187 -20.34 -14.28 -6.03
N GLU A 188 -19.72 -15.44 -6.26
CA GLU A 188 -20.27 -16.56 -7.06
C GLU A 188 -21.66 -17.05 -6.58
N ASP A 189 -21.97 -16.94 -5.28
CA ASP A 189 -23.26 -17.32 -4.68
C ASP A 189 -24.33 -16.20 -4.71
N GLY A 190 -24.03 -15.06 -5.34
CA GLY A 190 -24.90 -13.88 -5.34
C GLY A 190 -24.80 -13.03 -4.07
N GLY A 191 -24.02 -13.44 -3.07
CA GLY A 191 -23.68 -12.62 -1.91
C GLY A 191 -22.88 -11.38 -2.32
N SER A 192 -22.84 -10.38 -1.42
CA SER A 192 -22.01 -9.19 -1.63
C SER A 192 -21.44 -8.64 -0.32
N MET A 193 -20.43 -7.78 -0.45
CA MET A 193 -19.76 -7.06 0.63
C MET A 193 -19.48 -5.63 0.18
N CYS A 194 -19.67 -4.66 1.09
CA CYS A 194 -19.37 -3.25 0.84
C CYS A 194 -18.11 -2.86 1.63
N PHE A 195 -17.03 -2.52 0.93
CA PHE A 195 -15.77 -2.06 1.54
C PHE A 195 -15.65 -0.54 1.41
N ASP A 196 -15.09 0.08 2.44
CA ASP A 196 -14.60 1.46 2.32
C ASP A 196 -13.39 1.52 1.36
N PRO A 197 -13.08 2.68 0.76
CA PRO A 197 -12.06 2.77 -0.29
C PRO A 197 -10.62 2.57 0.21
N TYR A 198 -10.37 2.63 1.51
CA TYR A 198 -9.11 2.27 2.15
C TYR A 198 -8.99 0.76 2.48
N PHE A 199 -10.07 0.00 2.33
CA PHE A 199 -10.25 -1.38 2.82
C PHE A 199 -9.92 -1.57 4.31
N GLY A 200 -10.21 -0.57 5.14
CA GLY A 200 -10.07 -0.66 6.59
C GLY A 200 -11.28 -1.29 7.27
N PHE A 201 -12.47 -1.16 6.68
CA PHE A 201 -13.74 -1.54 7.30
C PHE A 201 -14.66 -2.22 6.27
N LEU A 202 -15.49 -3.13 6.77
CA LEU A 202 -16.58 -3.76 6.05
C LEU A 202 -17.91 -3.17 6.53
N TRP A 203 -18.81 -2.88 5.59
CA TRP A 203 -20.11 -2.29 5.83
C TRP A 203 -21.22 -3.18 5.25
N ASN A 204 -22.38 -3.19 5.92
CA ASN A 204 -23.49 -4.07 5.53
C ASN A 204 -24.38 -3.46 4.43
N GLN A 205 -24.50 -2.12 4.36
CA GLN A 205 -25.38 -1.42 3.39
C GLN A 205 -24.81 -0.07 2.95
N ALA A 206 -24.76 0.90 3.87
CA ALA A 206 -24.22 2.24 3.62
C ALA A 206 -22.87 2.43 4.31
N ILE A 207 -22.02 3.26 3.71
CA ILE A 207 -20.78 3.76 4.31
C ILE A 207 -21.05 5.22 4.73
N PRO A 208 -20.64 5.67 5.93
CA PRO A 208 -20.77 7.06 6.33
C PRO A 208 -20.09 7.98 5.32
N GLY A 209 -20.77 9.02 4.85
CA GLY A 209 -20.30 9.90 3.77
C GLY A 209 -18.97 10.62 4.04
N ALA A 210 -18.51 10.62 5.29
CA ALA A 210 -17.21 11.12 5.70
C ALA A 210 -16.00 10.23 5.29
N ILE A 211 -16.23 8.99 4.81
CA ILE A 211 -15.15 8.11 4.33
C ILE A 211 -15.07 8.14 2.81
N SER A 212 -14.17 8.96 2.27
CA SER A 212 -13.86 8.96 0.84
C SER A 212 -12.40 9.31 0.55
N ILE A 213 -11.92 8.95 -0.64
CA ILE A 213 -10.59 9.32 -1.18
C ILE A 213 -10.61 9.47 -2.72
N PRO A 214 -9.65 10.21 -3.30
CA PRO A 214 -9.43 10.31 -4.73
C PRO A 214 -9.42 8.96 -5.45
N MET A 215 -10.08 8.91 -6.61
CA MET A 215 -10.25 7.69 -7.41
C MET A 215 -8.94 6.98 -7.74
N ASP A 216 -7.89 7.70 -8.09
CA ASP A 216 -6.56 7.12 -8.34
C ASP A 216 -6.00 6.36 -7.13
N ARG A 217 -6.25 6.85 -5.91
CA ARG A 217 -5.80 6.20 -4.67
C ARG A 217 -6.65 4.96 -4.37
N ALA A 218 -7.98 5.06 -4.49
CA ALA A 218 -8.90 3.93 -4.32
C ALA A 218 -8.66 2.80 -5.33
N LEU A 219 -8.56 3.12 -6.63
CA LEU A 219 -8.23 2.17 -7.69
C LEU A 219 -6.80 1.64 -7.51
N GLY A 220 -5.87 2.44 -6.98
CA GLY A 220 -4.53 2.02 -6.58
C GLY A 220 -4.55 0.93 -5.51
N PHE A 221 -5.31 1.11 -4.42
CA PHE A 221 -5.49 0.08 -3.37
C PHE A 221 -6.22 -1.15 -3.90
N LEU A 222 -7.34 -0.98 -4.61
CA LEU A 222 -8.11 -2.07 -5.23
C LEU A 222 -7.23 -2.92 -6.15
N SER A 223 -6.40 -2.28 -6.99
CA SER A 223 -5.46 -2.94 -7.89
C SER A 223 -4.35 -3.67 -7.14
N LYS A 224 -3.65 -3.01 -6.21
CA LYS A 224 -2.48 -3.57 -5.50
C LYS A 224 -2.87 -4.66 -4.49
N ASN A 225 -3.93 -4.45 -3.72
CA ASN A 225 -4.27 -5.29 -2.57
C ASN A 225 -5.28 -6.38 -2.94
N LEU A 226 -6.37 -6.07 -3.64
CA LEU A 226 -7.47 -7.02 -3.87
C LEU A 226 -7.43 -7.71 -5.25
N ILE A 227 -7.17 -6.99 -6.35
CA ILE A 227 -7.16 -7.58 -7.69
C ILE A 227 -5.85 -8.34 -7.95
N SER A 228 -4.69 -7.69 -7.80
CA SER A 228 -3.38 -8.30 -8.09
C SER A 228 -2.72 -9.02 -6.89
N ASN A 229 -3.23 -8.82 -5.67
CA ASN A 229 -2.73 -9.48 -4.44
C ASN A 229 -1.20 -9.34 -4.24
N LYS A 230 -0.66 -8.13 -4.51
CA LYS A 230 0.74 -7.80 -4.23
C LYS A 230 0.95 -7.44 -2.76
N ASN A 231 -0.05 -6.79 -2.17
CA ASN A 231 -0.11 -6.37 -0.77
C ASN A 231 -1.29 -7.09 -0.10
N PRO A 232 -1.24 -7.37 1.21
CA PRO A 232 -2.42 -7.84 1.94
C PRO A 232 -3.50 -6.74 1.99
N VAL A 233 -4.77 -7.13 2.06
CA VAL A 233 -5.84 -6.24 2.53
C VAL A 233 -5.77 -6.18 4.06
N MET A 234 -5.77 -4.99 4.64
CA MET A 234 -5.55 -4.80 6.08
C MET A 234 -6.76 -4.09 6.69
N PHE A 235 -7.68 -4.87 7.24
CA PHE A 235 -8.84 -4.35 7.98
C PHE A 235 -8.39 -3.85 9.35
N HIS A 236 -8.95 -2.72 9.80
CA HIS A 236 -8.82 -2.27 11.19
C HIS A 236 -9.57 -3.23 12.10
N HIS A 237 -10.83 -3.50 11.79
CA HIS A 237 -11.61 -4.56 12.41
C HIS A 237 -12.67 -5.05 11.41
N LEU A 238 -13.25 -6.21 11.68
CA LEU A 238 -14.37 -6.75 10.93
C LEU A 238 -15.62 -6.78 11.83
N PRO A 239 -16.83 -6.48 11.30
CA PRO A 239 -18.08 -6.67 12.01
C PRO A 239 -18.27 -8.11 12.48
N GLU A 240 -18.97 -8.28 13.59
CA GLU A 240 -19.36 -9.59 14.13
C GLU A 240 -20.04 -10.45 13.05
N ASN A 241 -19.81 -11.76 13.09
CA ASN A 241 -20.31 -12.76 12.11
C ASN A 241 -19.78 -12.62 10.67
N SER A 242 -19.09 -11.53 10.30
CA SER A 242 -18.56 -11.35 8.93
C SER A 242 -17.23 -12.08 8.67
N PHE A 243 -16.52 -12.48 9.72
CA PHE A 243 -15.15 -12.99 9.64
C PHE A 243 -15.00 -14.23 8.75
N SER A 244 -15.87 -15.23 8.92
CA SER A 244 -15.87 -16.47 8.11
C SER A 244 -16.16 -16.21 6.64
N GLN A 245 -16.99 -15.21 6.31
CA GLN A 245 -17.24 -14.79 4.93
C GLN A 245 -16.00 -14.14 4.32
N VAL A 246 -15.31 -13.23 5.04
CA VAL A 246 -14.04 -12.64 4.58
C VAL A 246 -13.00 -13.73 4.35
N VAL A 247 -12.81 -14.63 5.31
CA VAL A 247 -11.87 -15.76 5.19
C VAL A 247 -12.20 -16.62 3.97
N SER A 248 -13.47 -16.93 3.73
CA SER A 248 -13.89 -17.72 2.55
C SER A 248 -13.57 -17.03 1.21
N ILE A 249 -13.74 -15.72 1.12
CA ILE A 249 -13.44 -14.92 -0.07
C ILE A 249 -11.93 -14.87 -0.32
N PHE A 250 -11.14 -14.67 0.73
CA PHE A 250 -9.69 -14.55 0.62
C PHE A 250 -9.00 -15.90 0.42
N GLU A 251 -9.53 -17.00 0.96
CA GLU A 251 -9.12 -18.36 0.60
C GLU A 251 -9.64 -18.83 -0.77
N ASN A 252 -10.48 -18.04 -1.43
CA ASN A 252 -11.01 -18.30 -2.78
C ASN A 252 -11.81 -19.63 -2.85
N ILE A 253 -12.57 -19.89 -1.78
CA ILE A 253 -13.48 -21.04 -1.64
C ILE A 253 -14.57 -20.96 -2.73
N SER A 254 -14.93 -22.11 -3.31
CA SER A 254 -15.95 -22.18 -4.37
C SER A 254 -17.31 -21.72 -3.87
N GLY A 255 -18.03 -20.92 -4.66
CA GLY A 255 -19.26 -20.23 -4.25
C GLY A 255 -19.00 -18.90 -3.52
N LYS A 256 -17.83 -18.71 -2.90
CA LYS A 256 -17.44 -17.48 -2.20
C LYS A 256 -16.38 -16.66 -2.94
N ARG A 257 -16.01 -17.02 -4.18
CA ARG A 257 -15.04 -16.23 -4.96
C ARG A 257 -15.65 -14.92 -5.43
N ILE A 258 -14.81 -13.90 -5.57
CA ILE A 258 -15.20 -12.62 -6.18
C ILE A 258 -15.50 -12.84 -7.66
N GLN A 259 -16.75 -12.57 -8.07
CA GLN A 259 -17.19 -12.57 -9.46
C GLN A 259 -17.04 -11.17 -10.08
N LYS A 260 -17.37 -10.11 -9.33
CA LYS A 260 -17.47 -8.74 -9.85
C LYS A 260 -17.17 -7.72 -8.75
N ILE A 261 -16.62 -6.56 -9.12
CA ILE A 261 -16.40 -5.42 -8.23
C ILE A 261 -16.95 -4.15 -8.88
N ASP A 262 -17.88 -3.46 -8.21
CA ASP A 262 -18.34 -2.12 -8.60
C ASP A 262 -17.72 -1.07 -7.67
N VAL A 263 -17.31 0.07 -8.24
CA VAL A 263 -16.71 1.20 -7.53
C VAL A 263 -17.60 2.43 -7.72
N PHE A 264 -17.98 3.08 -6.63
CA PHE A 264 -18.97 4.16 -6.63
C PHE A 264 -18.38 5.47 -6.10
N GLY A 265 -18.85 6.57 -6.69
CA GLY A 265 -18.77 7.89 -6.08
C GLY A 265 -19.83 8.03 -4.99
N GLU A 266 -20.32 9.25 -4.81
CA GLU A 266 -21.38 9.56 -3.84
C GLU A 266 -22.70 8.88 -4.24
N GLU A 267 -23.25 9.23 -5.41
CA GLU A 267 -24.51 8.68 -5.91
C GLU A 267 -24.35 7.64 -7.05
N GLU A 268 -23.34 7.80 -7.92
CA GLU A 268 -23.22 7.00 -9.16
C GLU A 268 -22.13 5.92 -9.12
N LYS A 269 -22.21 4.98 -10.08
CA LYS A 269 -21.17 3.97 -10.30
C LYS A 269 -20.14 4.44 -11.33
N LEU A 270 -18.92 4.66 -10.85
CA LEU A 270 -17.81 5.17 -11.65
C LEU A 270 -17.01 4.07 -12.37
N ALA A 271 -16.89 2.87 -11.79
CA ALA A 271 -16.21 1.74 -12.45
C ALA A 271 -16.81 0.37 -12.11
N CYS A 272 -16.51 -0.62 -12.96
CA CYS A 272 -16.95 -2.01 -12.84
C CYS A 272 -15.84 -2.94 -13.34
N PHE A 273 -15.50 -3.97 -12.56
CA PHE A 273 -14.51 -5.00 -12.86
C PHE A 273 -15.20 -6.36 -12.81
N ASP A 274 -15.46 -6.94 -13.99
CA ASP A 274 -16.06 -8.26 -14.20
C ASP A 274 -15.03 -9.38 -14.37
N MET A 275 -13.79 -9.05 -14.75
CA MET A 275 -12.68 -9.99 -14.92
C MET A 275 -11.77 -10.07 -13.68
N VAL A 276 -12.30 -10.49 -12.54
CA VAL A 276 -11.53 -10.63 -11.30
C VAL A 276 -10.83 -12.01 -11.24
N PRO A 277 -9.50 -12.08 -11.00
CA PRO A 277 -8.80 -13.37 -10.93
C PRO A 277 -9.26 -14.25 -9.75
N PHE A 278 -9.55 -15.52 -10.03
CA PHE A 278 -9.75 -16.56 -9.02
C PHE A 278 -8.40 -16.99 -8.43
N GLN A 279 -8.00 -16.36 -7.33
CA GLN A 279 -6.75 -16.64 -6.62
C GLN A 279 -6.95 -16.44 -5.11
N ARG A 280 -6.20 -17.21 -4.31
CA ARG A 280 -6.03 -16.94 -2.88
C ARG A 280 -5.43 -15.54 -2.70
N ARG A 281 -6.04 -14.75 -1.82
CA ARG A 281 -5.66 -13.39 -1.45
C ARG A 281 -5.15 -13.36 -0.02
N ILE A 282 -4.34 -12.38 0.31
CA ILE A 282 -3.83 -12.20 1.67
C ILE A 282 -4.65 -11.13 2.38
N PHE A 283 -5.07 -11.40 3.62
CA PHE A 283 -5.66 -10.40 4.51
C PHE A 283 -4.98 -10.36 5.87
N MET A 284 -5.16 -9.25 6.58
CA MET A 284 -4.92 -9.07 8.01
C MET A 284 -6.14 -8.35 8.60
N SER A 285 -6.60 -8.75 9.78
CA SER A 285 -7.64 -8.03 10.54
C SER A 285 -7.22 -7.92 12.00
N GLY A 286 -7.51 -6.77 12.62
CA GLY A 286 -7.56 -6.69 14.06
C GLY A 286 -8.83 -7.33 14.62
N VAL A 287 -8.70 -7.91 15.80
CA VAL A 287 -9.76 -8.05 16.80
C VAL A 287 -9.25 -7.32 18.04
N TRP A 288 -10.01 -6.34 18.53
CA TRP A 288 -9.56 -5.44 19.58
C TRP A 288 -10.28 -5.67 20.91
N LYS A 289 -9.70 -5.18 22.01
CA LYS A 289 -10.16 -5.35 23.41
C LYS A 289 -11.65 -5.04 23.69
N TRP A 290 -12.33 -4.31 22.81
CA TRP A 290 -13.77 -3.96 22.92
C TRP A 290 -14.71 -4.83 22.07
N GLN A 291 -14.18 -5.81 21.32
CA GLN A 291 -14.96 -6.79 20.55
C GLN A 291 -15.17 -8.06 21.36
N ASN A 292 -16.35 -8.67 21.28
CA ASN A 292 -16.71 -9.85 22.08
C ASN A 292 -15.72 -11.02 21.88
N ASP A 293 -15.39 -11.32 20.61
CA ASP A 293 -14.44 -12.36 20.18
C ASP A 293 -13.04 -12.23 20.81
N PHE A 294 -12.63 -11.04 21.28
CA PHE A 294 -11.28 -10.79 21.79
C PHE A 294 -10.89 -11.71 22.96
N THR A 295 -11.85 -12.00 23.84
CA THR A 295 -11.62 -12.84 25.02
C THR A 295 -11.42 -14.31 24.62
N GLU A 296 -12.05 -14.77 23.54
CA GLU A 296 -11.88 -16.12 23.00
C GLU A 296 -10.48 -16.28 22.41
N TRP A 297 -10.11 -15.41 21.48
CA TRP A 297 -8.79 -15.43 20.84
C TRP A 297 -7.62 -15.27 21.82
N THR A 298 -7.80 -14.50 22.90
CA THR A 298 -6.74 -14.30 23.91
C THR A 298 -6.58 -15.42 24.91
N ASN A 299 -7.63 -16.20 25.21
CA ASN A 299 -7.55 -17.36 26.10
C ASN A 299 -6.88 -18.58 25.44
N ASN A 300 -7.03 -18.76 24.12
CA ASN A 300 -6.56 -19.97 23.44
C ASN A 300 -5.02 -20.03 23.25
N VAL A 301 -4.37 -18.87 23.03
CA VAL A 301 -2.93 -18.83 22.72
C VAL A 301 -2.08 -18.92 23.99
N HIS A 302 -1.29 -19.99 24.10
CA HIS A 302 -0.39 -20.20 25.21
C HIS A 302 0.80 -19.21 25.17
N SER A 303 0.86 -18.29 26.14
CA SER A 303 1.80 -17.14 26.21
C SER A 303 3.30 -17.46 26.36
N LYS A 304 3.71 -18.72 26.15
CA LYS A 304 5.05 -19.24 26.51
C LYS A 304 6.19 -18.83 25.56
N ASN A 305 5.88 -18.27 24.39
CA ASN A 305 6.85 -17.89 23.35
C ASN A 305 6.59 -16.48 22.80
N CYS A 306 6.39 -15.50 23.68
CA CYS A 306 6.29 -14.11 23.24
C CYS A 306 7.66 -13.55 22.82
N LYS A 307 7.65 -12.67 21.82
CA LYS A 307 8.79 -11.91 21.29
C LYS A 307 8.54 -10.42 21.47
N GLU A 308 9.58 -9.62 21.26
CA GLU A 308 9.48 -8.16 21.21
C GLU A 308 9.81 -7.65 19.79
N VAL A 309 9.16 -6.55 19.39
CA VAL A 309 9.44 -5.82 18.16
C VAL A 309 9.37 -4.32 18.45
N TYR A 310 10.46 -3.61 18.18
CA TYR A 310 10.49 -2.16 18.21
C TYR A 310 10.05 -1.59 16.88
N ILE A 311 9.09 -0.65 16.89
CA ILE A 311 8.62 0.06 15.69
C ILE A 311 9.06 1.51 15.80
N GLU A 312 10.21 1.82 15.19
CA GLU A 312 10.88 3.13 15.18
C GLU A 312 9.95 4.29 14.79
N ALA A 313 9.08 4.08 13.81
CA ALA A 313 8.10 5.06 13.37
C ALA A 313 7.10 5.49 14.47
N LEU A 314 6.85 4.60 15.44
CA LEU A 314 5.98 4.82 16.59
C LEU A 314 6.75 5.10 17.89
N ASP A 315 8.08 4.90 17.87
CA ASP A 315 8.98 4.85 19.03
C ASP A 315 8.42 4.03 20.21
N ARG A 316 7.92 2.83 19.90
CA ARG A 316 7.32 1.90 20.86
C ARG A 316 7.84 0.48 20.66
N VAL A 317 8.09 -0.20 21.78
CA VAL A 317 8.31 -1.65 21.83
C VAL A 317 6.96 -2.33 22.03
N PHE A 318 6.64 -3.28 21.15
CA PHE A 318 5.48 -4.14 21.28
C PHE A 318 5.94 -5.56 21.58
N LYS A 319 5.25 -6.19 22.54
CA LYS A 319 5.43 -7.61 22.84
C LYS A 319 4.31 -8.38 22.16
N PHE A 320 4.61 -9.53 21.54
CA PHE A 320 3.60 -10.33 20.87
C PHE A 320 3.86 -11.83 20.99
N CYS A 321 2.79 -12.62 21.07
CA CYS A 321 2.84 -14.08 21.00
C CYS A 321 2.24 -14.55 19.68
N ASP A 322 2.83 -15.60 19.09
CA ASP A 322 2.64 -15.99 17.69
C ASP A 322 2.15 -17.45 17.60
N GLY A 323 0.96 -17.67 17.04
CA GLY A 323 0.28 -18.97 16.99
C GLY A 323 -0.42 -19.24 15.65
N ILE A 324 -0.87 -20.48 15.48
CA ILE A 324 -1.66 -20.94 14.34
C ILE A 324 -2.92 -21.59 14.89
N ASP A 325 -4.07 -21.28 14.28
CA ASP A 325 -5.38 -21.83 14.63
C ASP A 325 -6.11 -22.31 13.36
N VAL A 326 -7.16 -23.10 13.51
CA VAL A 326 -7.96 -23.67 12.41
C VAL A 326 -9.40 -23.17 12.55
N LEU A 327 -9.86 -22.35 11.61
CA LEU A 327 -11.17 -21.72 11.74
C LEU A 327 -12.32 -22.72 11.55
N GLU A 328 -13.18 -22.84 12.56
CA GLU A 328 -14.38 -23.68 12.47
C GLU A 328 -15.30 -23.25 11.31
N GLY A 329 -15.95 -24.23 10.68
CA GLY A 329 -16.77 -24.02 9.48
C GLY A 329 -15.98 -23.73 8.19
N CYS A 330 -14.66 -23.54 8.25
CA CYS A 330 -13.79 -23.33 7.09
C CYS A 330 -12.78 -24.48 6.93
N GLU A 331 -13.23 -25.63 6.41
CA GLU A 331 -12.44 -26.88 6.35
C GLU A 331 -11.00 -26.68 5.84
N GLY A 332 -10.03 -26.99 6.69
CA GLY A 332 -8.59 -26.92 6.37
C GLY A 332 -7.99 -25.52 6.32
N VAL A 333 -8.73 -24.46 6.65
CA VAL A 333 -8.20 -23.09 6.67
C VAL A 333 -7.45 -22.81 7.97
N CYS A 334 -6.12 -22.93 7.90
CA CYS A 334 -5.23 -22.45 8.95
C CYS A 334 -5.09 -20.92 8.88
N LEU A 335 -5.36 -20.25 10.01
CA LEU A 335 -5.06 -18.84 10.24
C LEU A 335 -3.87 -18.72 11.19
N ARG A 336 -3.20 -17.57 11.14
CA ARG A 336 -2.22 -17.16 12.14
C ARG A 336 -2.85 -16.15 13.07
N VAL A 337 -2.59 -16.34 14.36
CA VAL A 337 -3.10 -15.52 15.46
C VAL A 337 -1.90 -14.88 16.14
N LEU A 338 -1.85 -13.55 16.19
CA LEU A 338 -0.80 -12.81 16.88
C LEU A 338 -1.42 -11.91 17.94
N ILE A 339 -1.25 -12.26 19.22
CA ILE A 339 -1.70 -11.41 20.34
C ILE A 339 -0.62 -10.35 20.59
N VAL A 340 -1.02 -9.10 20.78
CA VAL A 340 -0.11 -7.94 20.92
C VAL A 340 -0.39 -7.17 22.22
N TRP A 341 0.69 -6.83 22.90
CA TRP A 341 0.79 -6.00 24.11
C TRP A 341 1.66 -4.77 23.82
N THR A 342 1.37 -3.65 24.47
CA THR A 342 2.37 -2.60 24.69
C THR A 342 3.36 -3.10 25.76
N LEU A 343 4.57 -2.55 25.84
CA LEU A 343 5.52 -2.94 26.91
C LEU A 343 5.06 -2.45 28.31
N GLU A 344 4.07 -1.56 28.37
CA GLU A 344 3.56 -0.90 29.57
C GLU A 344 2.29 -1.57 30.14
N GLU A 345 1.64 -2.46 29.39
CA GLU A 345 0.41 -3.16 29.81
C GLU A 345 0.62 -4.67 30.02
N ASP A 346 0.19 -5.20 31.18
CA ASP A 346 0.14 -6.64 31.42
C ASP A 346 -0.91 -7.37 30.56
N CYS A 347 -1.95 -6.65 30.13
CA CYS A 347 -3.03 -7.17 29.29
C CYS A 347 -2.81 -6.87 27.80
N PRO A 348 -3.20 -7.78 26.89
CA PRO A 348 -3.17 -7.48 25.46
C PRO A 348 -4.24 -6.44 25.09
N PHE A 349 -3.98 -5.69 24.01
CA PHE A 349 -4.93 -4.70 23.48
C PHE A 349 -5.48 -5.08 22.09
N LEU A 350 -4.76 -5.94 21.36
CA LEU A 350 -5.04 -6.31 19.97
C LEU A 350 -4.68 -7.79 19.73
N VAL A 351 -5.50 -8.47 18.94
CA VAL A 351 -5.16 -9.71 18.25
C VAL A 351 -5.16 -9.45 16.75
N ILE A 352 -4.12 -9.87 16.04
CA ILE A 352 -4.06 -9.82 14.58
C ILE A 352 -4.34 -11.21 14.03
N LEU A 353 -5.40 -11.32 13.22
CA LEU A 353 -5.78 -12.54 12.50
C LEU A 353 -5.38 -12.40 11.03
N THR A 354 -4.63 -13.38 10.50
CA THR A 354 -4.16 -13.32 9.11
C THR A 354 -3.94 -14.70 8.50
N ASN A 355 -4.18 -14.82 7.19
CA ASN A 355 -3.76 -16.00 6.42
C ASN A 355 -2.32 -15.89 5.87
N HIS A 356 -1.52 -14.89 6.27
CA HIS A 356 -0.14 -14.69 5.81
C HIS A 356 0.89 -15.63 6.48
N LEU A 357 0.68 -16.95 6.39
CA LEU A 357 1.49 -17.98 7.09
C LEU A 357 3.01 -17.98 6.75
N LYS A 358 3.46 -17.25 5.72
CA LYS A 358 4.84 -17.30 5.17
C LYS A 358 5.79 -16.15 5.55
N VAL A 359 5.33 -15.13 6.28
CA VAL A 359 6.16 -13.99 6.74
C VAL A 359 6.45 -14.16 8.24
N SER A 360 7.42 -13.44 8.81
CA SER A 360 7.69 -13.47 10.26
C SER A 360 6.56 -12.78 11.04
N GLY A 361 6.31 -13.20 12.29
CA GLY A 361 5.29 -12.56 13.13
C GLY A 361 5.66 -11.10 13.41
N GLU A 362 6.95 -10.84 13.61
CA GLU A 362 7.60 -9.55 13.74
C GLU A 362 7.19 -8.59 12.60
N LYS A 363 7.23 -9.07 11.35
CA LYS A 363 6.83 -8.27 10.19
C LYS A 363 5.31 -8.14 10.04
N ILE A 364 4.52 -9.12 10.46
CA ILE A 364 3.05 -9.01 10.47
C ILE A 364 2.62 -7.93 11.48
N VAL A 365 3.19 -7.93 12.69
CA VAL A 365 2.96 -6.89 13.71
C VAL A 365 3.44 -5.53 13.20
N PHE A 366 4.65 -5.44 12.62
CA PHE A 366 5.14 -4.20 12.00
C PHE A 366 4.20 -3.69 10.90
N ASP A 367 3.87 -4.50 9.90
CA ASP A 367 3.05 -4.10 8.75
C ASP A 367 1.65 -3.64 9.19
N TYR A 368 1.06 -4.33 10.19
CA TYR A 368 -0.27 -4.03 10.72
C TYR A 368 -0.29 -2.80 11.63
N LEU A 369 0.62 -2.68 12.61
CA LEU A 369 0.70 -1.51 13.48
C LEU A 369 1.18 -0.26 12.73
N MET A 370 2.01 -0.43 11.70
CA MET A 370 2.26 0.65 10.74
C MET A 370 0.96 1.03 10.03
N ARG A 371 0.13 0.10 9.55
CA ARG A 371 -1.18 0.42 8.94
C ARG A 371 -2.07 1.23 9.88
N TRP A 372 -2.18 0.81 11.15
CA TRP A 372 -3.05 1.37 12.17
C TRP A 372 -2.27 1.87 13.40
N PRO A 373 -1.57 3.01 13.29
CA PRO A 373 -0.58 3.45 14.28
C PRO A 373 -1.21 4.11 15.52
N CYS A 374 -2.47 4.55 15.44
CA CYS A 374 -3.18 5.24 16.52
C CYS A 374 -4.18 4.27 17.17
N MET A 375 -3.69 3.51 18.16
CA MET A 375 -4.30 2.28 18.69
C MET A 375 -5.39 2.53 19.76
N ASP A 376 -5.65 3.80 20.06
CA ASP A 376 -6.48 4.26 21.17
C ASP A 376 -7.94 3.89 20.92
N SER A 377 -8.45 3.00 21.77
CA SER A 377 -9.65 2.16 21.56
C SER A 377 -10.95 2.94 21.39
N GLU A 378 -11.15 3.93 22.25
CA GLU A 378 -12.44 4.63 22.40
C GLU A 378 -12.83 5.42 21.14
N TYR A 379 -11.84 5.87 20.36
CA TYR A 379 -12.07 6.78 19.24
C TYR A 379 -12.50 6.13 17.93
N SER A 380 -12.32 4.81 17.75
CA SER A 380 -12.59 4.18 16.43
C SER A 380 -14.07 4.15 16.05
N MET A 381 -14.99 4.29 17.01
CA MET A 381 -16.43 4.30 16.75
C MET A 381 -16.98 5.72 16.52
N ASP A 382 -16.41 6.72 17.20
CA ASP A 382 -16.93 8.10 17.19
C ASP A 382 -16.54 8.88 15.93
N MET A 383 -15.45 8.50 15.26
CA MET A 383 -15.05 9.04 13.95
C MET A 383 -16.09 8.87 12.83
N PHE A 384 -17.12 8.03 13.04
CA PHE A 384 -18.19 7.76 12.08
C PHE A 384 -19.55 8.34 12.49
N LYS A 385 -19.67 8.95 13.68
CA LYS A 385 -20.97 9.38 14.26
C LYS A 385 -21.40 10.82 13.93
N LYS A 386 -20.62 11.58 13.13
CA LYS A 386 -20.90 13.00 12.89
C LYS A 386 -20.86 13.36 11.41
N GLU A 387 -22.04 13.72 10.88
CA GLU A 387 -22.25 14.11 9.49
C GLU A 387 -22.22 15.64 9.36
N SER A 388 -21.48 16.15 8.37
CA SER A 388 -21.50 17.54 7.91
C SER A 388 -20.85 17.62 6.52
N SER A 389 -21.63 17.38 5.46
CA SER A 389 -21.19 17.45 4.06
C SER A 389 -21.16 18.91 3.57
N VAL A 390 -20.03 19.58 3.79
CA VAL A 390 -19.81 20.96 3.32
C VAL A 390 -19.55 20.97 1.81
N ASN A 391 -20.53 21.43 1.04
CA ASN A 391 -20.42 21.59 -0.41
C ASN A 391 -19.63 22.87 -0.77
N ILE A 392 -18.36 22.73 -1.15
CA ILE A 392 -17.46 23.84 -1.50
C ILE A 392 -17.44 24.05 -3.03
N LYS A 393 -17.61 25.30 -3.47
CA LYS A 393 -17.32 25.73 -4.85
C LYS A 393 -16.05 26.59 -4.88
N ILE A 394 -15.25 26.48 -5.93
CA ILE A 394 -13.91 27.09 -6.05
C ILE A 394 -13.76 27.68 -7.46
N ASP A 395 -13.41 28.96 -7.56
CA ASP A 395 -13.08 29.66 -8.81
C ASP A 395 -11.57 29.99 -8.92
N SER A 396 -11.13 30.69 -9.98
CA SER A 396 -9.79 30.51 -10.57
C SER A 396 -8.69 31.54 -10.21
N PHE A 397 -7.43 31.09 -10.30
CA PHE A 397 -6.19 31.87 -10.16
C PHE A 397 -5.03 31.24 -10.98
N LEU A 398 -3.86 31.90 -10.94
CA LEU A 398 -2.53 31.62 -11.54
C LEU A 398 -1.50 32.41 -10.69
N LYS A 399 -0.18 32.16 -10.53
CA LYS A 399 0.92 31.23 -10.91
C LYS A 399 2.01 31.48 -9.78
N GLU A 400 3.19 30.90 -9.53
CA GLU A 400 4.19 29.88 -9.98
C GLU A 400 5.30 29.85 -8.85
N LYS A 401 6.39 29.05 -8.68
CA LYS A 401 7.07 27.88 -9.31
C LYS A 401 7.86 27.02 -8.25
N VAL A 402 7.50 25.74 -7.97
CA VAL A 402 7.98 24.78 -6.89
C VAL A 402 8.80 25.33 -5.72
N LEU A 403 8.20 25.24 -4.54
CA LEU A 403 8.55 26.03 -3.37
C LEU A 403 8.25 25.22 -2.11
N PRO A 404 8.88 25.51 -0.93
CA PRO A 404 8.23 25.18 0.34
C PRO A 404 6.80 25.75 0.29
N ILE A 405 5.84 25.02 0.88
CA ILE A 405 4.39 25.20 0.63
C ILE A 405 3.97 26.67 0.83
N GLU A 406 4.60 27.35 1.79
CA GLU A 406 4.70 28.81 1.98
C GLU A 406 4.60 29.67 0.71
N ARG A 407 5.34 29.36 -0.36
CA ARG A 407 5.41 30.19 -1.57
C ARG A 407 4.60 29.58 -2.75
N LEU A 408 3.90 28.44 -2.58
CA LEU A 408 2.93 27.96 -3.58
C LEU A 408 1.82 29.01 -3.81
N PRO A 409 1.19 29.05 -5.01
CA PRO A 409 0.04 29.91 -5.28
C PRO A 409 -1.07 29.76 -4.24
N LEU A 410 -1.73 30.87 -3.89
CA LEU A 410 -2.73 30.90 -2.83
C LEU A 410 -3.93 29.98 -3.14
N ASP A 411 -4.39 29.95 -4.39
CA ASP A 411 -5.48 29.05 -4.81
C ASP A 411 -5.08 27.57 -4.70
N PHE A 412 -3.84 27.22 -5.06
CA PHE A 412 -3.34 25.87 -4.89
C PHE A 412 -3.27 25.47 -3.41
N LYS A 413 -2.86 26.41 -2.53
CA LYS A 413 -2.91 26.25 -1.07
C LYS A 413 -4.35 26.09 -0.56
N GLU A 414 -5.29 26.91 -1.01
CA GLU A 414 -6.72 26.84 -0.69
C GLU A 414 -7.34 25.50 -1.11
N ILE A 415 -6.96 24.98 -2.28
CA ILE A 415 -7.41 23.68 -2.81
C ILE A 415 -6.88 22.52 -1.97
N LEU A 416 -5.59 22.54 -1.60
CA LEU A 416 -5.03 21.57 -0.65
C LEU A 416 -5.66 21.69 0.74
N HIS A 417 -5.98 22.91 1.18
CA HIS A 417 -6.65 23.18 2.43
C HIS A 417 -8.12 22.72 2.44
N ALA A 418 -8.84 22.86 1.33
CA ALA A 418 -10.18 22.28 1.14
C ALA A 418 -10.14 20.75 1.23
N TYR A 419 -9.12 20.11 0.63
CA TYR A 419 -8.86 18.69 0.85
C TYR A 419 -8.57 18.36 2.32
N CYS A 420 -7.77 19.18 3.03
CA CYS A 420 -7.58 19.02 4.48
C CYS A 420 -8.91 19.14 5.25
N ARG A 421 -9.76 20.14 4.95
CA ARG A 421 -11.08 20.33 5.56
C ARG A 421 -11.98 19.11 5.36
N GLN A 422 -11.98 18.51 4.17
CA GLN A 422 -12.80 17.35 3.82
C GLN A 422 -12.28 16.05 4.46
N HIS A 423 -10.99 15.75 4.34
CA HIS A 423 -10.44 14.42 4.64
C HIS A 423 -9.67 14.31 5.96
N PHE A 424 -9.12 15.42 6.50
CA PHE A 424 -8.25 15.39 7.69
C PHE A 424 -8.85 16.13 8.89
N PHE A 425 -9.40 17.33 8.71
CA PHE A 425 -9.95 18.15 9.79
C PHE A 425 -11.38 17.74 10.15
N GLN A 426 -11.82 18.14 11.36
CA GLN A 426 -13.16 17.89 11.89
C GLN A 426 -13.57 19.04 12.83
N GLY A 427 -14.89 19.16 13.08
CA GLY A 427 -15.42 20.12 14.03
C GLY A 427 -15.04 21.55 13.65
N ALA A 428 -14.54 22.35 14.60
CA ALA A 428 -14.15 23.72 14.33
C ALA A 428 -13.09 23.86 13.22
N LEU A 429 -12.15 22.91 13.11
CA LEU A 429 -11.11 22.95 12.07
C LEU A 429 -11.66 22.66 10.65
N GLN A 430 -12.85 22.07 10.54
CA GLN A 430 -13.55 21.89 9.27
C GLN A 430 -14.15 23.20 8.75
N GLU A 431 -14.26 24.25 9.58
CA GLU A 431 -14.78 25.57 9.20
C GLU A 431 -13.73 26.68 9.06
N PHE A 432 -12.46 26.38 9.31
CA PHE A 432 -11.38 27.35 9.17
C PHE A 432 -11.22 27.81 7.71
N SER A 433 -10.85 29.07 7.50
CA SER A 433 -10.29 29.55 6.23
C SER A 433 -8.82 29.12 6.09
N TYR A 434 -8.24 29.34 4.90
CA TYR A 434 -6.82 29.08 4.69
C TYR A 434 -5.95 29.89 5.67
N GLU A 435 -6.23 31.17 5.85
CA GLU A 435 -5.47 32.09 6.71
C GLU A 435 -5.59 31.71 8.19
N GLN A 436 -6.78 31.26 8.62
CA GLN A 436 -6.99 30.76 9.97
C GLN A 436 -6.20 29.48 10.21
N ALA A 437 -6.20 28.55 9.25
CA ALA A 437 -5.38 27.34 9.33
C ALA A 437 -3.87 27.65 9.18
N GLU A 438 -3.47 28.66 8.42
CA GLU A 438 -2.06 29.09 8.30
C GLU A 438 -1.56 29.68 9.62
N ALA A 439 -2.33 30.58 10.25
CA ALA A 439 -1.98 31.18 11.53
C ALA A 439 -1.97 30.18 12.69
N VAL A 440 -2.88 29.20 12.70
CA VAL A 440 -3.13 28.32 13.86
C VAL A 440 -2.53 26.91 13.73
N ILE A 441 -2.59 26.30 12.55
CA ILE A 441 -2.17 24.90 12.32
C ILE A 441 -0.85 24.84 11.56
N TYR A 442 -0.73 25.52 10.42
CA TYR A 442 0.40 25.33 9.51
C TYR A 442 1.67 26.05 9.99
N SER A 443 1.52 27.11 10.79
CA SER A 443 2.60 27.83 11.49
C SER A 443 3.32 27.01 12.56
N LEU A 444 2.69 25.96 13.11
CA LEU A 444 3.24 25.16 14.22
C LEU A 444 4.61 24.59 13.85
N SER A 445 5.58 24.72 14.76
CA SER A 445 6.90 24.10 14.61
C SER A 445 6.88 22.62 14.98
N GLY A 446 8.02 21.94 14.87
CA GLY A 446 8.16 20.53 15.23
C GLY A 446 9.54 19.95 14.97
N GLU A 447 9.70 18.65 15.20
CA GLU A 447 10.87 17.87 14.80
C GLU A 447 10.50 16.94 13.62
N CYS A 448 11.42 16.71 12.68
CA CYS A 448 11.25 15.68 11.64
C CYS A 448 12.34 14.60 11.70
N PHE A 449 11.89 13.35 11.60
CA PHE A 449 12.74 12.19 11.37
C PHE A 449 12.42 11.59 10.01
N ILE A 450 13.45 11.33 9.19
CA ILE A 450 13.30 10.78 7.83
C ILE A 450 14.11 9.49 7.72
N GLY A 451 13.43 8.35 7.84
CA GLY A 451 14.02 7.03 7.61
C GLY A 451 13.95 6.60 6.14
N GLU A 452 14.35 5.35 5.88
CA GLU A 452 14.27 4.73 4.54
C GLU A 452 12.81 4.46 4.12
N THR A 453 12.02 3.87 5.03
CA THR A 453 10.67 3.36 4.72
C THR A 453 9.53 4.21 5.28
N PHE A 454 9.81 5.07 6.26
CA PHE A 454 8.87 6.02 6.81
C PHE A 454 9.52 7.38 7.09
N GLY A 455 8.69 8.42 7.19
CA GLY A 455 9.02 9.74 7.72
C GLY A 455 8.03 10.09 8.83
N ARG A 456 8.49 10.87 9.81
CA ARG A 456 7.72 11.24 11.00
C ARG A 456 7.89 12.73 11.26
N ILE A 457 6.79 13.42 11.55
CA ILE A 457 6.82 14.79 12.07
C ILE A 457 6.12 14.80 13.42
N THR A 458 6.80 15.31 14.45
CA THR A 458 6.24 15.57 15.77
C THR A 458 5.95 17.07 15.87
N LEU A 459 4.67 17.45 15.99
CA LEU A 459 4.27 18.85 16.07
C LEU A 459 4.42 19.40 17.49
N SER A 460 5.06 20.56 17.61
CA SER A 460 5.18 21.32 18.85
C SER A 460 4.00 22.28 18.98
N VAL A 461 3.08 21.97 19.89
CA VAL A 461 1.98 22.87 20.27
C VAL A 461 2.39 23.79 21.44
N PRO A 462 1.89 25.04 21.49
CA PRO A 462 1.97 25.87 22.69
C PRO A 462 1.30 25.23 23.91
N GLU A 463 1.69 25.68 25.10
CA GLU A 463 0.90 25.46 26.32
C GLU A 463 -0.51 26.06 26.15
N ASP A 464 -1.53 25.40 26.73
CA ASP A 464 -2.95 25.74 26.62
C ASP A 464 -3.50 25.89 25.18
N TYR A 465 -2.87 25.27 24.17
CA TYR A 465 -3.28 25.37 22.76
C TYR A 465 -4.73 24.86 22.52
N PRO A 466 -5.71 25.74 22.19
CA PRO A 466 -7.14 25.45 22.30
C PRO A 466 -7.69 24.47 21.24
N HIS A 467 -6.84 23.99 20.33
CA HIS A 467 -7.20 23.03 19.29
C HIS A 467 -6.43 21.70 19.40
N GLU A 468 -5.75 21.43 20.52
CA GLU A 468 -4.98 20.20 20.77
C GLU A 468 -5.70 18.92 20.31
N ALA A 469 -6.93 18.71 20.79
CA ALA A 469 -7.70 17.49 20.52
C ALA A 469 -8.08 17.36 19.03
N LEU A 470 -8.44 18.47 18.39
CA LEU A 470 -8.80 18.49 16.96
C LEU A 470 -7.56 18.30 16.07
N LEU A 471 -6.41 18.83 16.49
CA LEU A 471 -5.12 18.64 15.81
C LEU A 471 -4.63 17.19 15.93
N HIS A 472 -4.76 16.58 17.12
CA HIS A 472 -4.47 15.16 17.32
C HIS A 472 -5.40 14.28 16.46
N GLN A 473 -6.70 14.61 16.39
CA GLN A 473 -7.66 13.92 15.53
C GLN A 473 -7.32 14.07 14.03
N ALA A 474 -6.82 15.23 13.60
CA ALA A 474 -6.34 15.45 12.25
C ALA A 474 -5.09 14.63 11.92
N ALA A 475 -4.12 14.59 12.84
CA ALA A 475 -2.94 13.73 12.72
C ALA A 475 -3.34 12.24 12.62
N LYS A 476 -4.28 11.78 13.46
CA LYS A 476 -4.86 10.43 13.43
C LYS A 476 -5.51 10.11 12.06
N ARG A 477 -6.25 11.05 11.46
CA ARG A 477 -6.79 10.91 10.10
C ARG A 477 -5.71 10.79 9.02
N VAL A 478 -4.70 11.69 9.00
CA VAL A 478 -3.56 11.58 8.06
C VAL A 478 -2.85 10.23 8.19
N ASN A 479 -2.60 9.80 9.44
CA ASN A 479 -1.97 8.53 9.72
C ASN A 479 -2.79 7.35 9.18
N GLN A 480 -4.10 7.32 9.43
CA GLN A 480 -5.03 6.30 8.91
C GLN A 480 -5.16 6.32 7.39
N SER A 481 -5.01 7.49 6.74
CA SER A 481 -5.00 7.61 5.28
C SER A 481 -3.84 6.87 4.60
N ASN A 482 -2.81 6.46 5.36
CA ASN A 482 -1.60 5.82 4.84
C ASN A 482 -0.98 6.64 3.70
N VAL A 483 -0.73 7.91 4.00
CA VAL A 483 -0.06 8.87 3.12
C VAL A 483 1.36 8.40 2.85
N SER A 484 1.81 8.51 1.60
CA SER A 484 3.16 8.11 1.19
C SER A 484 3.69 9.13 0.20
N ASP A 485 4.97 9.50 0.32
CA ASP A 485 5.62 10.34 -0.66
C ASP A 485 5.93 9.57 -1.96
N ASP A 486 6.45 10.28 -2.96
CA ASP A 486 6.72 9.77 -4.30
C ASP A 486 7.81 8.68 -4.34
N SER A 487 8.63 8.53 -3.28
CA SER A 487 9.55 7.40 -3.10
C SER A 487 8.86 6.15 -2.53
N GLY A 488 7.61 6.28 -2.08
CA GLY A 488 6.84 5.24 -1.42
C GLY A 488 7.02 5.21 0.10
N ARG A 489 7.88 6.07 0.68
CA ARG A 489 8.04 6.26 2.12
C ARG A 489 6.71 6.72 2.73
N ARG A 490 6.23 6.04 3.77
CA ARG A 490 5.01 6.45 4.50
C ARG A 490 5.28 7.65 5.40
N TRP A 491 4.39 8.62 5.46
CA TRP A 491 4.47 9.71 6.43
C TRP A 491 3.51 9.53 7.61
N LEU A 492 3.99 9.84 8.81
CA LEU A 492 3.24 9.89 10.06
C LEU A 492 3.35 11.27 10.71
N ILE A 493 2.26 11.72 11.32
CA ILE A 493 2.22 12.90 12.19
C ILE A 493 1.99 12.43 13.63
N ILE A 494 2.81 12.89 14.56
CA ILE A 494 2.62 12.74 16.00
C ILE A 494 2.36 14.13 16.59
N LYS A 495 1.46 14.20 17.57
CA LYS A 495 1.11 15.37 18.37
C LYS A 495 0.51 14.90 19.70
#